data_AF-A0A9P6WUC4-F1
#
_entry.id   AF-A0A9P6WUC4-F1
#
_cell.length_a   1.000
_cell.length_b   1.000
_cell.length_c   1.000
_cell.angle_alpha   90.00
_cell.angle_beta   90.00
_cell.angle_gamma   90.00
#
_symmetry.space_group_name_H-M   'P 1'
#
loop_
_entity.id
_entity.type
_entity.pdbx_description
1 polymer ?
#
loop_
_entity_poly.entity_id
_entity_poly.type
_entity_poly.pdbx_seq_one_letter_code
_entity_poly.pdbx_strand_id
1 'polypeptide(L)' 'MNGVRKPQLLSGLKLSPFDLIGCAILALWQAHWKHIFDDKPFWPDEAAARATQMLRRMHAENKLAQPRRSRQPHHVV' A
#
# COMPACT_ATOMS: atom_id res chain seq x y z
N MET A 1 4.63 29.38 -9.43
CA MET A 1 3.62 28.44 -9.96
C MET A 1 4.04 27.04 -9.53
N ASN A 2 3.17 26.36 -8.78
CA ASN A 2 3.52 25.23 -7.92
C ASN A 2 4.00 24.00 -8.70
N GLY A 3 5.17 23.48 -8.32
CA GLY A 3 5.73 22.25 -8.85
C GLY A 3 4.82 21.06 -8.52
N VAL A 4 4.22 20.50 -9.57
CA VAL A 4 3.50 19.22 -9.51
C VAL A 4 4.54 18.15 -9.16
N ARG A 5 4.62 17.78 -7.88
CA ARG A 5 5.43 16.67 -7.39
C ARG A 5 4.92 15.40 -8.08
N LYS A 6 5.59 14.97 -9.15
CA LYS A 6 5.42 13.63 -9.72
C LYS A 6 5.54 12.64 -8.57
N PRO A 7 4.61 11.69 -8.41
CA PRO A 7 4.71 10.69 -7.35
C PRO A 7 5.88 9.76 -7.66
N GLN A 8 7.07 10.13 -7.16
CA GLN A 8 8.28 9.30 -7.11
C GLN A 8 8.14 8.13 -6.11
N LEU A 9 6.91 7.68 -5.83
CA LEU A 9 6.57 6.81 -4.72
C LEU A 9 6.80 5.32 -4.99
N LEU A 10 7.21 4.91 -6.20
CA LEU A 10 7.10 3.50 -6.62
C LEU A 10 8.38 2.90 -7.23
N SER A 11 9.45 3.67 -7.46
CA SER A 11 10.65 3.17 -8.18
C SER A 11 11.49 2.13 -7.44
N GLY A 12 11.06 1.67 -6.26
CA GLY A 12 11.70 0.59 -5.50
C GLY A 12 10.72 -0.39 -4.87
N LEU A 13 9.45 -0.40 -5.30
CA LEU A 13 8.39 -1.23 -4.73
C LEU A 13 8.29 -2.55 -5.51
N LYS A 14 8.60 -3.68 -4.87
CA LYS A 14 8.03 -4.99 -5.27
C LYS A 14 6.59 -5.04 -4.74
N LEU A 15 5.70 -4.25 -5.34
CA LEU A 15 4.26 -4.39 -5.15
C LEU A 15 3.69 -4.97 -6.42
N SER A 16 2.87 -6.00 -6.27
CA SER A 16 2.09 -6.55 -7.36
C SER A 16 0.99 -5.56 -7.76
N PRO A 17 0.61 -5.47 -9.04
CA PRO A 17 -0.59 -4.74 -9.44
C PRO A 17 -1.85 -5.20 -8.67
N PHE A 18 -1.90 -6.46 -8.25
CA PHE A 18 -2.98 -6.99 -7.42
C PHE A 18 -2.98 -6.39 -6.00
N ASP A 19 -1.82 -6.08 -5.43
CA ASP A 19 -1.73 -5.43 -4.11
C ASP A 19 -2.28 -4.00 -4.17
N LEU A 20 -1.98 -3.30 -5.28
CA LEU A 20 -2.51 -1.97 -5.56
C LEU A 20 -4.04 -1.98 -5.67
N ILE A 21 -4.57 -2.86 -6.53
CA ILE A 21 -6.01 -2.99 -6.76
C ILE A 21 -6.72 -3.43 -5.48
N GLY A 22 -6.18 -4.42 -4.76
CA GLY A 22 -6.73 -4.91 -3.51
C GLY A 22 -6.82 -3.81 -2.44
N CYS A 23 -5.76 -3.01 -2.28
CA CYS A 23 -5.79 -1.88 -1.34
C CYS A 23 -6.77 -0.78 -1.75
N ALA A 24 -6.89 -0.49 -3.04
CA ALA A 24 -7.84 0.50 -3.53
C ALA A 24 -9.29 0.06 -3.27
N ILE A 25 -9.63 -1.20 -3.60
CA ILE A 25 -10.96 -1.77 -3.36
C ILE A 25 -11.28 -1.78 -1.86
N LEU A 26 -10.34 -2.24 -1.02
CA LEU A 26 -10.56 -2.31 0.41
C LEU A 26 -10.73 -0.92 1.05
N ALA A 27 -9.94 0.07 0.62
CA ALA A 27 -10.09 1.43 1.11
C ALA A 27 -11.43 2.06 0.68
N LEU A 28 -11.85 1.79 -0.57
CA LEU A 28 -13.15 2.23 -1.08
C LEU A 28 -14.30 1.58 -0.30
N TRP A 29 -14.22 0.28 -0.07
CA TRP A 29 -15.18 -0.47 0.73
C TRP A 29 -15.31 0.09 2.14
N GLN A 30 -14.21 0.33 2.85
CA GLN A 30 -14.22 0.92 4.19
C GLN A 30 -14.84 2.32 4.20
N ALA A 31 -14.47 3.18 3.25
CA ALA A 31 -15.02 4.52 3.15
C ALA A 31 -16.52 4.50 2.82
N HIS A 32 -16.96 3.58 1.95
CA HIS A 32 -18.36 3.39 1.60
C HIS A 32 -19.19 2.93 2.80
N TRP A 33 -18.77 1.90 3.52
CA TRP A 33 -19.53 1.42 4.68
C TRP A 33 -19.52 2.39 5.85
N LYS A 34 -18.43 3.15 6.04
CA LYS A 34 -18.40 4.26 6.99
C LYS A 34 -19.42 5.35 6.62
N HIS A 35 -19.64 5.61 5.33
CA HIS A 35 -20.68 6.53 4.90
C HIS A 35 -22.09 5.99 5.19
N ILE A 36 -22.33 4.70 4.90
CA ILE A 36 -23.63 4.06 5.09
C ILE A 36 -24.01 3.89 6.57
N PHE A 37 -23.06 3.56 7.44
CA PHE A 37 -23.35 3.22 8.83
C PHE A 37 -23.07 4.35 9.83
N ASP A 38 -22.15 5.28 9.54
CA ASP A 38 -21.81 6.37 10.49
C ASP A 38 -22.41 7.73 10.08
N ASP A 39 -23.25 7.81 9.04
CA ASP A 39 -23.74 9.07 8.43
C ASP A 39 -22.63 10.08 8.08
N LYS A 40 -21.38 9.60 7.93
CA LYS A 40 -20.23 10.44 7.60
C LYS A 40 -20.19 10.69 6.09
N PRO A 41 -19.85 11.88 5.59
CA PRO A 41 -19.73 12.09 4.15
C PRO A 41 -18.66 11.17 3.54
N PHE A 42 -18.89 10.72 2.32
CA PHE A 42 -17.89 9.96 1.57
C PHE A 42 -16.80 10.90 1.04
N TRP A 43 -15.56 10.68 1.46
CA TRP A 43 -14.39 11.47 1.03
C TRP A 43 -13.45 10.59 0.19
N PRO A 44 -13.40 10.77 -1.14
CA PRO A 44 -12.49 10.02 -2.01
C PRO A 44 -11.01 10.17 -1.61
N ASP A 45 -10.63 11.36 -1.15
CA ASP A 45 -9.26 11.63 -0.68
C ASP A 45 -8.92 10.82 0.59
N GLU A 46 -9.89 10.59 1.48
CA GLU A 46 -9.70 9.73 2.64
C GLU A 46 -9.44 8.28 2.21
N ALA A 47 -10.20 7.78 1.23
CA ALA A 47 -10.01 6.44 0.68
C ALA A 47 -8.63 6.31 -0.01
N ALA A 48 -8.23 7.30 -0.81
CA ALA A 48 -6.92 7.32 -1.48
C ALA A 48 -5.75 7.39 -0.46
N ALA A 49 -5.89 8.19 0.59
CA ALA A 49 -4.91 8.27 1.67
C ALA A 49 -4.78 6.93 2.41
N ARG A 50 -5.90 6.27 2.71
CA ARG A 50 -5.91 4.93 3.33
C ARG A 50 -5.24 3.88 2.44
N ALA A 51 -5.60 3.81 1.16
CA ALA A 51 -4.96 2.89 0.21
C ALA A 51 -3.44 3.11 0.14
N THR A 52 -3.01 4.38 0.11
CA THR A 52 -1.59 4.75 0.12
C THR A 52 -0.88 4.29 1.40
N GLN A 53 -1.53 4.43 2.56
CA GLN A 53 -0.98 3.95 3.84
C GLN A 53 -0.83 2.42 3.85
N MET A 54 -1.83 1.69 3.35
CA MET A 54 -1.77 0.22 3.25
C MET A 54 -0.62 -0.24 2.35
N LEU A 55 -0.45 0.38 1.19
CA LEU A 55 0.66 0.08 0.27
C LEU A 55 2.03 0.36 0.88
N ARG A 56 2.16 1.49 1.59
CA ARG A 56 3.41 1.82 2.31
C ARG A 56 3.72 0.80 3.39
N ARG A 57 2.71 0.32 4.11
CA ARG A 57 2.86 -0.69 5.15
C ARG A 57 3.29 -2.03 4.56
N MET A 58 2.61 -2.52 3.53
CA MET A 58 3.00 -3.77 2.84
C MET A 58 4.42 -3.69 2.30
N HIS A 59 4.81 -2.53 1.75
CA HIS A 59 6.17 -2.30 1.31
C HIS A 59 7.20 -2.38 2.45
N ALA A 60 6.92 -1.74 3.58
CA ALA A 60 7.78 -1.80 4.76
C ALA A 60 7.92 -3.24 5.28
N GLU A 61 6.82 -3.98 5.35
CA GLU A 61 6.79 -5.40 5.76
C GLU A 61 7.59 -6.27 4.78
N ASN A 62 7.46 -6.05 3.46
CA ASN A 62 8.24 -6.76 2.44
C ASN A 62 9.74 -6.47 2.49
N LYS A 63 10.15 -5.27 2.93
CA LYS A 63 11.56 -4.96 3.20
C LYS A 63 12.06 -5.66 4.47
N LEU A 64 11.27 -5.67 5.53
CA LEU A 64 11.60 -6.31 6.80
C LEU A 64 11.62 -7.84 6.69
N ALA A 65 10.82 -8.43 5.80
CA ALA A 65 10.83 -9.86 5.51
C ALA A 65 12.04 -10.31 4.66
N GLN A 66 12.78 -9.37 4.04
CA GLN A 66 13.89 -9.68 3.14
C GLN A 66 15.25 -10.12 3.74
N PRO A 67 15.52 -10.18 5.07
CA PRO A 67 16.79 -10.70 5.59
C PRO A 67 16.76 -12.16 6.10
N ARG A 68 15.79 -13.00 5.73
CA ARG A 68 15.81 -14.45 6.08
C ARG A 68 15.91 -15.44 4.92
N ARG A 69 15.66 -15.04 3.68
CA ARG A 69 15.85 -15.94 2.51
C ARG A 69 17.27 -15.98 1.97
N SER A 70 18.07 -14.95 2.24
CA SER A 70 19.46 -14.85 1.78
C SER A 70 20.47 -15.55 2.69
N ARG A 71 20.01 -16.21 3.77
CA ARG A 71 20.86 -16.98 4.70
C ARG A 71 20.60 -18.49 4.56
N GLN A 72 20.43 -18.99 3.34
CA GLN A 72 20.80 -20.38 3.07
C GLN A 72 22.32 -20.41 2.85
N PRO A 73 23.10 -21.09 3.71
CA PRO A 73 24.50 -21.30 3.43
C PRO A 73 24.60 -22.18 2.20
N HIS A 74 25.13 -21.62 1.12
CA HIS A 74 25.70 -22.41 0.05
C HIS A 74 26.87 -23.22 0.63
N HIS A 75 26.84 -24.53 0.40
CA HIS A 75 27.91 -25.52 0.57
C HIS A 75 28.41 -25.81 1.99
N VAL A 76 28.26 -27.08 2.41
CA VAL A 76 29.41 -27.89 2.87
C VAL A 76 29.29 -29.30 2.27
N VAL A 77 30.22 -29.58 1.35
CA VAL A 77 30.72 -30.86 0.79
C VAL A 77 29.71 -31.88 0.26
#